data_AF-A0A814Q5E4-F1
#
_entry.id   AF-A0A814Q5E4-F1
#
_cell.length_a   1.000
_cell.length_b   1.000
_cell.length_c   1.000
_cell.angle_alpha   90.00
_cell.angle_beta   90.00
_cell.angle_gamma   90.00
#
_symmetry.space_group_name_H-M   'P 1'
#
loop_
_entity.id
_entity.type
_entity.pdbx_description
1 polymer ?
#
loop_
_entity_poly.entity_id
_entity_poly.type
_entity_poly.pdbx_seq_one_letter_code
_entity_poly.pdbx_strand_id
1 'polypeptide(L)'
;MIGPEGVHDLADALKQNEGLTALNIYRNHINNQGAQYIANGLQQNQTLISLDMRYNDIDDQGAKYFVNVLQTLMTLDLGANPIDSQGKQLISEMHQTIPVRNVYFWG
;
A
#
# COMPACT_ATOMS: atom_id res chain seq x y z
N MET A 1 0.27 13.92 9.27
CA MET A 1 0.75 12.76 10.05
C MET A 1 -0.46 12.04 10.59
N ILE A 2 -0.61 10.78 10.20
CA ILE A 2 -1.64 9.90 10.76
C ILE A 2 -0.93 9.08 11.84
N GLY A 3 -1.33 9.23 13.10
CA GLY A 3 -0.74 8.46 14.19
C GLY A 3 -1.02 6.95 14.04
N PRO A 4 -0.34 6.08 14.80
CA PRO A 4 -0.51 4.62 14.71
C PRO A 4 -1.97 4.17 14.86
N GLU A 5 -2.72 4.75 15.80
CA GLU A 5 -4.15 4.49 15.99
C GLU A 5 -4.97 4.96 14.78
N GLY A 6 -4.68 6.14 14.24
CA GLY A 6 -5.36 6.64 13.04
C GLY A 6 -5.14 5.77 11.81
N VAL A 7 -3.96 5.15 11.65
CA VAL A 7 -3.70 4.21 10.55
C VAL A 7 -4.48 2.91 10.77
N HIS A 8 -4.59 2.44 12.01
CA HIS A 8 -5.41 1.29 12.37
C HIS A 8 -6.89 1.53 12.07
N ASP A 9 -7.43 2.66 12.52
CA ASP A 9 -8.82 3.05 12.29
C ASP A 9 -9.11 3.20 10.79
N LEU A 10 -8.17 3.78 10.03
CA LEU A 10 -8.27 3.88 8.58
C LEU A 10 -8.32 2.49 7.92
N ALA A 11 -7.49 1.55 8.36
CA ALA A 11 -7.49 0.19 7.86
C ALA A 11 -8.82 -0.52 8.14
N ASP A 12 -9.41 -0.34 9.33
CA ASP A 12 -10.71 -0.88 9.67
C ASP A 12 -11.84 -0.25 8.85
N ALA A 13 -11.79 1.07 8.64
CA ALA A 13 -12.72 1.77 7.77
C ALA A 13 -12.62 1.26 6.32
N LEU A 14 -11.41 0.98 5.82
CA LEU A 14 -11.20 0.42 4.49
C LEU A 14 -11.86 -0.96 4.32
N LYS A 15 -11.86 -1.82 5.35
CA LYS A 15 -12.50 -3.16 5.28
C LYS A 15 -13.98 -3.09 4.92
N GLN A 16 -14.67 -2.08 5.44
CA GLN A 16 -16.12 -1.92 5.30
C GLN A 16 -16.50 -0.90 4.20
N ASN A 17 -15.50 -0.31 3.54
CA ASN A 17 -15.76 0.73 2.56
C ASN A 17 -16.17 0.14 1.20
N GLU A 18 -17.37 0.47 0.74
CA GLU A 18 -17.96 -0.07 -0.50
C GLU A 18 -18.02 0.96 -1.64
N GLY A 19 -17.33 2.11 -1.54
CA GLY A 19 -17.46 3.17 -2.55
C GLY A 19 -16.19 3.92 -2.92
N LEU A 20 -15.16 3.89 -2.07
CA LEU A 20 -13.93 4.62 -2.30
C LEU A 20 -13.08 3.89 -3.33
N THR A 21 -12.79 4.55 -4.45
CA THR A 21 -11.99 3.99 -5.54
C THR A 21 -10.53 4.46 -5.50
N ALA A 22 -10.24 5.59 -4.87
CA ALA A 22 -8.90 6.15 -4.75
C ALA A 22 -8.65 6.72 -3.35
N LEU A 23 -7.48 6.43 -2.79
CA LEU A 23 -7.03 6.92 -1.50
C LEU A 23 -5.63 7.51 -1.61
N ASN A 24 -5.46 8.73 -1.10
CA ASN A 24 -4.17 9.38 -0.97
C ASN A 24 -3.82 9.59 0.51
N ILE A 25 -2.76 8.94 0.96
CA ILE A 25 -2.17 9.09 2.29
C ILE A 25 -0.68 9.41 2.20
N TYR A 26 -0.30 10.18 1.18
CA TYR A 26 1.00 10.79 0.98
C TYR A 26 1.51 11.49 2.24
N ARG A 27 2.77 11.24 2.61
CA ARG A 27 3.51 11.96 3.66
C ARG A 27 2.82 11.99 5.02
N ASN A 28 2.46 10.81 5.50
CA ASN A 28 1.77 10.64 6.79
C ASN A 28 2.57 9.94 7.88
N HIS A 29 3.85 9.64 7.64
CA HIS A 29 4.73 8.89 8.55
C HIS A 29 4.21 7.48 8.86
N ILE A 30 3.66 6.84 7.84
CA ILE A 30 3.22 5.44 7.91
C ILE A 30 4.46 4.56 7.86
N ASN A 31 4.71 3.79 8.91
CA ASN A 31 5.81 2.83 8.97
C ASN A 31 5.36 1.43 8.53
N ASN A 32 6.24 0.43 8.63
CA ASN A 32 5.94 -0.97 8.28
C ASN A 32 4.71 -1.55 8.99
N GLN A 33 4.47 -1.21 10.26
CA GLN A 33 3.29 -1.68 10.99
C GLN A 33 2.01 -1.04 10.43
N GLY A 34 2.07 0.25 10.09
CA GLY A 34 0.97 0.93 9.42
C GLY A 34 0.70 0.34 8.03
N ALA A 35 1.74 0.03 7.26
CA ALA A 35 1.62 -0.67 5.98
C ALA A 35 0.91 -2.03 6.13
N GLN A 36 1.24 -2.80 7.17
CA GLN A 36 0.56 -4.05 7.48
C GLN A 36 -0.94 -3.85 7.75
N TYR A 37 -1.31 -2.84 8.54
CA TYR A 37 -2.72 -2.53 8.80
C TYR A 37 -3.46 -2.19 7.52
N ILE A 38 -2.93 -1.28 6.70
CA ILE A 38 -3.54 -0.91 5.42
C ILE A 38 -3.70 -2.14 4.52
N ALA A 39 -2.66 -2.96 4.36
CA ALA A 39 -2.74 -4.18 3.58
C ALA A 39 -3.83 -5.14 4.09
N ASN A 40 -3.93 -5.36 5.40
CA ASN A 40 -5.01 -6.18 5.98
C ASN A 40 -6.40 -5.59 5.73
N GLY A 41 -6.53 -4.26 5.73
CA GLY A 41 -7.78 -3.58 5.38
C GLY A 41 -8.19 -3.84 3.93
N LEU A 42 -7.22 -3.79 3.03
CA LEU A 42 -7.40 -3.99 1.59
C LEU A 42 -7.73 -5.42 1.19
N GLN A 43 -7.40 -6.43 2.00
CA GLN A 43 -7.76 -7.82 1.71
C GLN A 43 -9.27 -8.04 1.59
N GLN A 44 -10.06 -7.23 2.31
CA GLN A 44 -11.53 -7.32 2.29
C GLN A 44 -12.16 -6.25 1.40
N ASN A 45 -11.43 -5.16 1.11
CA ASN A 45 -11.91 -4.09 0.25
C ASN A 45 -11.88 -4.52 -1.24
N GLN A 46 -13.03 -4.41 -1.90
CA GLN A 46 -13.19 -4.77 -3.32
C GLN A 46 -13.40 -3.56 -4.24
N THR A 47 -13.29 -2.34 -3.70
CA THR A 47 -13.68 -1.10 -4.39
C THR A 47 -12.52 -0.15 -4.64
N LEU A 48 -11.52 -0.16 -3.76
CA LEU A 48 -10.32 0.63 -3.91
C LEU A 48 -9.46 0.06 -5.03
N ILE A 49 -9.14 0.90 -6.00
CA ILE A 49 -8.30 0.54 -7.14
C ILE A 49 -7.02 1.38 -7.21
N SER A 50 -6.93 2.47 -6.47
CA SER A 50 -5.76 3.36 -6.47
C SER A 50 -5.37 3.78 -5.06
N LEU A 51 -4.09 3.59 -4.72
CA LEU A 51 -3.53 3.95 -3.42
C LEU A 51 -2.19 4.69 -3.58
N ASP A 52 -2.13 5.93 -3.11
CA ASP A 52 -0.90 6.74 -3.01
C ASP A 52 -0.40 6.77 -1.56
N MET A 53 0.76 6.14 -1.34
CA MET A 53 1.46 6.02 -0.06
C MET A 53 2.88 6.60 -0.14
N ARG A 54 3.15 7.50 -1.07
CA ARG A 54 4.49 8.09 -1.21
C ARG A 54 4.92 8.89 0.01
N TYR A 55 6.24 9.06 0.16
CA TYR A 55 6.85 9.84 1.25
C TYR A 55 6.46 9.38 2.65
N ASN A 56 6.33 8.07 2.85
CA ASN A 56 6.14 7.47 4.17
C ASN A 56 7.42 6.75 4.62
N ASP A 57 7.36 6.04 5.73
CA ASP A 57 8.50 5.39 6.39
C ASP A 57 8.47 3.86 6.18
N ILE A 58 8.11 3.43 4.97
CA ILE A 58 7.93 2.01 4.60
C ILE A 58 9.20 1.45 3.96
N ASP A 59 9.81 0.42 4.54
CA ASP A 59 10.95 -0.26 3.94
C ASP A 59 10.52 -1.55 3.22
N ASP A 60 11.51 -2.36 2.81
CA ASP A 60 11.31 -3.64 2.15
C ASP A 60 10.43 -4.64 2.93
N GLN A 61 10.44 -4.60 4.27
CA GLN A 61 9.56 -5.43 5.08
C GLN A 61 8.12 -4.93 5.05
N GLY A 62 7.91 -3.62 5.09
CA GLY A 62 6.57 -3.04 4.97
C GLY A 62 5.98 -3.27 3.58
N ALA A 63 6.80 -3.13 2.54
CA ALA A 63 6.37 -3.31 1.15
C ALA A 63 5.86 -4.74 0.86
N LYS A 64 6.39 -5.76 1.55
CA LYS A 64 5.95 -7.17 1.46
C LYS A 64 4.48 -7.38 1.82
N TYR A 65 3.88 -6.53 2.64
CA TYR A 65 2.47 -6.72 3.00
C TYR A 65 1.52 -6.45 1.84
N PHE A 66 1.92 -5.60 0.88
CA PHE A 66 1.07 -5.27 -0.25
C PHE A 66 0.98 -6.36 -1.31
N VAL A 67 1.88 -7.35 -1.25
CA VAL A 67 2.01 -8.44 -2.23
C VAL A 67 0.69 -9.14 -2.51
N ASN A 68 -0.05 -9.48 -1.46
CA ASN A 68 -1.30 -10.24 -1.57
C ASN A 68 -2.52 -9.38 -1.93
N VAL A 69 -2.41 -8.06 -1.86
CA VAL A 69 -3.50 -7.12 -2.20
C VAL A 69 -3.28 -6.41 -3.52
N LEU A 70 -2.15 -6.65 -4.17
CA LEU A 70 -1.93 -6.23 -5.55
C LEU A 70 -3.04 -6.77 -6.48
N GLN A 71 -3.65 -7.92 -6.21
CA GLN A 71 -4.74 -8.42 -7.06
C GLN A 71 -6.01 -7.56 -7.06
N THR A 72 -6.20 -6.73 -6.02
CA THR A 72 -7.40 -5.89 -5.86
C THR A 72 -7.16 -4.45 -6.34
N LEU A 73 -5.90 -4.01 -6.40
CA LEU A 73 -5.53 -2.66 -6.84
C LEU A 73 -5.18 -2.60 -8.34
N MET A 74 -5.53 -1.48 -9.00
CA MET A 74 -4.98 -1.13 -10.32
C MET A 74 -3.70 -0.31 -10.21
N THR A 75 -3.53 0.47 -9.14
CA THR A 75 -2.38 1.33 -8.92
C THR A 75 -2.00 1.41 -7.45
N LEU A 76 -0.72 1.19 -7.16
CA LEU A 76 -0.11 1.41 -5.85
C LEU A 76 1.15 2.26 -6.03
N ASP A 77 1.26 3.38 -5.31
CA ASP A 77 2.45 4.23 -5.35
C ASP A 77 3.12 4.27 -3.96
N LEU A 78 4.29 3.65 -3.88
CA LEU A 78 5.16 3.61 -2.70
C LEU A 78 6.45 4.42 -2.94
N GLY A 79 6.51 5.28 -3.95
CA GLY A 79 7.66 6.15 -4.22
C GLY A 79 8.10 7.00 -3.03
N ALA A 80 9.39 7.35 -2.98
CA ALA A 80 9.99 8.12 -1.88
C ALA A 80 9.76 7.52 -0.48
N ASN A 81 9.62 6.20 -0.39
CA ASN A 81 9.77 5.41 0.84
C ASN A 81 11.17 4.77 0.88
N PRO A 82 11.70 4.38 2.06
CA PRO A 82 13.01 3.74 2.21
C PRO A 82 13.04 2.27 1.71
N ILE A 83 12.57 2.03 0.49
CA ILE A 83 12.58 0.72 -0.20
C ILE A 83 13.87 0.60 -1.01
N ASP A 84 14.67 -0.42 -0.68
CA ASP A 84 15.96 -0.67 -1.32
C ASP A 84 15.83 -1.60 -2.54
N SER A 85 16.97 -2.03 -3.09
CA SER A 85 17.02 -2.97 -4.22
C SER A 85 16.27 -4.28 -4.01
N GLN A 86 16.24 -4.86 -2.80
CA GLN A 86 15.58 -6.13 -2.53
C GLN A 86 14.06 -5.99 -2.56
N GLY A 87 13.51 -4.95 -1.92
CA GLY A 87 12.09 -4.62 -2.00
C GLY A 87 11.62 -4.33 -3.42
N LYS A 88 12.44 -3.62 -4.21
CA LYS A 88 12.19 -3.38 -5.64
C LYS A 88 12.17 -4.68 -6.45
N GLN A 89 13.12 -5.59 -6.20
CA GLN A 89 13.19 -6.88 -6.90
C GLN A 89 11.97 -7.75 -6.56
N LEU A 90 11.64 -7.90 -5.28
CA LEU A 90 10.53 -8.73 -4.83
C LEU A 90 9.21 -8.34 -5.51
N ILE A 91 8.90 -7.05 -5.57
CA ILE A 91 7.64 -6.59 -6.17
C ILE A 91 7.71 -6.61 -7.71
N SER A 92 8.88 -6.39 -8.30
CA SER A 92 9.08 -6.55 -9.76
C SER A 92 8.88 -8.00 -10.22
N GLU A 93 9.26 -8.99 -9.42
CA GLU A 93 9.05 -10.41 -9.73
C GLU A 93 7.56 -10.77 -9.72
N MET A 94 6.77 -10.09 -8.89
CA MET A 94 5.32 -10.29 -8.78
C MET A 94 4.49 -9.53 -9.83
N HIS A 95 5.03 -8.48 -10.43
CA HIS A 95 4.39 -7.80 -11.58
C HIS A 95 4.07 -8.73 -12.75
N GLN A 96 4.75 -9.88 -12.83
CA GLN A 96 4.54 -10.86 -13.89
C GLN A 96 3.30 -11.76 -13.68
N THR A 97 2.62 -11.67 -12.52
CA THR A 97 1.58 -12.65 -12.13
C THR A 97 0.20 -12.05 -11.84
N ILE A 98 0.00 -10.73 -11.92
CA ILE A 98 -1.20 -10.06 -11.38
C ILE A 98 -1.64 -8.83 -12.23
N PRO A 99 -2.95 -8.52 -12.37
CA PRO A 99 -3.47 -7.38 -13.15
C PRO A 99 -3.18 -5.96 -12.64
N VAL A 100 -2.24 -5.74 -11.70
CA VAL A 100 -1.81 -4.37 -11.38
C VAL A 100 -1.12 -3.79 -12.59
N ARG A 101 -1.69 -2.73 -13.15
CA ARG A 101 -1.10 -2.11 -14.34
C ARG A 101 0.09 -1.23 -13.99
N ASN A 102 0.07 -0.61 -12.80
CA ASN A 102 1.09 0.35 -12.37
C ASN A 102 1.44 0.21 -10.89
N VAL A 103 2.68 -0.18 -10.56
CA VAL A 103 3.23 0.04 -9.23
C VAL A 103 4.45 0.94 -9.35
N TYR A 104 4.43 2.04 -8.60
CA TYR A 104 5.47 3.07 -8.63
C TYR A 104 6.27 3.02 -7.33
N PHE A 105 7.59 3.02 -7.45
CA PHE A 105 8.53 3.04 -6.31
C PHE A 105 9.66 4.05 -6.54
N TRP A 106 9.55 4.86 -7.59
CA TRP A 106 10.61 5.76 -8.03
C TRP A 106 10.42 7.14 -7.38
N GLY A 107 11.52 7.67 -6.87
CA GLY A 107 11.77 9.08 -6.61
C GLY A 107 13.10 9.44 -7.25
#